data_AF-A0A7C1V869-F1
#
_entry.id   AF-A0A7C1V869-F1
#
_cell.length_a   1.000
_cell.length_b   1.000
_cell.length_c   1.000
_cell.angle_alpha   90.00
_cell.angle_beta   90.00
_cell.angle_gamma   90.00
#
_symmetry.space_group_name_H-M   'P 1'
#
loop_
_entity.id
_entity.type
_entity.pdbx_description
1 polymer ?
#
loop_
_entity_poly.entity_id
_entity_poly.type
_entity_poly.pdbx_seq_one_letter_code
_entity_poly.pdbx_strand_id
1 'polypeptide(L)' 'MDFLDLRHPENMTLSFFIFNQNEVTLSDIVNKLKIERIRLKNKIKEMIKLNLVTIKKVADEHDLKVTSIAKLSDLFS' A
#
# COMPACT_ATOMS: atom_id res chain seq x y z
N MET A 1 -17.95 -5.80 -5.95
CA MET A 1 -16.51 -6.12 -6.00
C MET A 1 -15.74 -4.81 -6.19
N ASP A 2 -15.91 -3.85 -5.27
CA ASP A 2 -15.30 -2.52 -5.37
C ASP A 2 -14.59 -2.22 -4.03
N PHE A 3 -13.35 -2.68 -3.87
CA PHE A 3 -12.64 -2.56 -2.57
C PHE A 3 -11.43 -1.61 -2.65
N LEU A 4 -10.84 -1.48 -3.84
CA LEU A 4 -9.93 -0.39 -4.19
C LEU A 4 -10.69 0.72 -4.93
N ASP A 5 -11.79 1.21 -4.33
CA ASP A 5 -12.34 2.48 -4.80
C ASP A 5 -11.31 3.58 -4.48
N LEU A 6 -10.51 3.96 -5.47
CA LEU A 6 -9.55 5.05 -5.38
C LEU A 6 -10.25 6.40 -5.15
N ARG A 7 -11.57 6.47 -5.33
CA ARG A 7 -12.39 7.63 -4.96
C ARG A 7 -12.65 7.69 -3.46
N HIS A 8 -12.46 6.60 -2.72
CA HIS A 8 -12.57 6.61 -1.27
C HIS A 8 -11.33 7.33 -0.68
N PRO A 9 -11.50 8.38 0.14
CA PRO A 9 -10.39 9.24 0.60
C PRO A 9 -9.25 8.46 1.25
N GLU A 10 -9.56 7.50 2.13
CA GLU A 10 -8.56 6.64 2.76
C GLU A 10 -7.73 5.81 1.77
N ASN A 11 -8.36 5.29 0.71
CA ASN A 11 -7.68 4.47 -0.30
C ASN A 11 -6.79 5.35 -1.18
N MET A 12 -7.28 6.56 -1.49
CA MET A 12 -6.51 7.57 -2.23
C MET A 12 -5.26 7.97 -1.43
N THR A 13 -5.41 8.31 -0.16
CA THR A 13 -4.28 8.70 0.71
C THR A 13 -3.27 7.56 0.86
N LEU A 14 -3.74 6.31 1.08
CA LEU A 14 -2.85 5.15 1.14
C LEU A 14 -2.09 4.94 -0.16
N SER A 15 -2.77 5.02 -1.30
CA SER A 15 -2.18 4.87 -2.63
C SER A 15 -1.15 5.96 -2.89
N PHE A 16 -1.50 7.23 -2.65
CA PHE A 16 -0.55 8.34 -2.74
C PHE A 16 0.67 8.12 -1.85
N PHE A 17 0.47 7.68 -0.61
CA PHE A 17 1.58 7.45 0.32
C PHE A 17 2.52 6.34 -0.17
N ILE A 18 1.97 5.23 -0.66
CA ILE A 18 2.76 4.10 -1.16
C ILE A 18 3.42 4.43 -2.51
N PHE A 19 2.71 5.03 -3.46
CA PHE A 19 3.25 5.29 -4.80
C PHE A 19 4.18 6.51 -4.87
N ASN A 20 4.11 7.41 -3.90
CA ASN A 20 5.04 8.54 -3.79
C ASN A 20 6.32 8.18 -3.02
N GLN A 21 6.39 6.98 -2.44
CA GLN A 21 7.58 6.42 -1.81
C GLN A 21 8.06 5.21 -2.61
N ASN A 22 9.35 5.14 -2.95
CA ASN A 22 9.85 3.97 -3.68
C ASN A 22 9.64 2.67 -2.88
N GLU A 23 9.88 2.72 -1.57
CA GLU A 23 9.70 1.60 -0.65
C GLU A 23 9.23 2.11 0.71
N VAL A 24 8.33 1.36 1.36
CA VAL A 24 7.79 1.72 2.69
C VAL A 24 7.50 0.48 3.52
N THR A 25 7.66 0.53 4.85
CA THR A 25 7.31 -0.59 5.72
C THR A 25 5.85 -0.54 6.15
N LEU A 26 5.28 -1.70 6.50
CA LEU A 26 3.91 -1.79 6.98
C LEU A 26 3.73 -1.01 8.28
N SER A 27 4.75 -0.98 9.15
CA SER A 27 4.75 -0.20 10.39
C SER A 27 4.75 1.30 10.12
N ASP A 28 5.52 1.79 9.15
CA ASP A 28 5.51 3.21 8.76
C ASP A 28 4.14 3.66 8.28
N ILE A 29 3.47 2.84 7.47
CA ILE A 29 2.11 3.14 7.00
C ILE A 29 1.14 3.19 8.18
N VAL A 30 1.20 2.22 9.10
CA VAL A 30 0.33 2.19 10.28
C VAL A 30 0.56 3.41 11.16
N ASN A 31 1.83 3.76 11.42
CA ASN A 31 2.20 4.90 12.26
C ASN A 31 1.78 6.24 11.63
N LYS A 32 1.94 6.38 10.31
CA LYS A 32 1.69 7.64 9.61
C LYS A 32 0.22 7.87 9.27
N LEU A 33 -0.47 6.84 8.81
CA LEU A 33 -1.89 6.92 8.41
C LEU A 33 -2.86 6.52 9.52
N LYS A 34 -2.36 6.01 10.65
CA LYS A 34 -3.18 5.51 11.77
C LYS A 34 -4.23 4.47 11.35
N ILE A 35 -3.91 3.67 10.32
CA ILE A 35 -4.76 2.59 9.82
C ILE A 35 -4.47 1.31 10.60
N GLU A 36 -5.50 0.57 10.98
CA GLU A 36 -5.34 -0.73 11.61
C GLU A 36 -4.55 -1.72 10.73
N ARG A 37 -3.59 -2.43 11.33
CA ARG A 37 -2.68 -3.34 10.63
C ARG A 37 -3.41 -4.44 9.84
N ILE A 38 -4.53 -4.97 10.36
CA ILE A 38 -5.35 -5.99 9.68
C ILE A 38 -5.98 -5.41 8.40
N ARG A 39 -6.59 -4.23 8.52
CA ARG A 39 -7.23 -3.53 7.39
C ARG A 39 -6.20 -3.16 6.33
N LEU A 40 -5.03 -2.68 6.74
CA LEU A 40 -3.92 -2.37 5.84
C LEU A 40 -3.42 -3.62 5.09
N LYS A 41 -3.23 -4.75 5.79
CA LYS A 41 -2.84 -6.02 5.15
C LYS A 41 -3.84 -6.46 4.08
N ASN A 42 -5.14 -6.32 4.34
CA ASN A 42 -6.17 -6.63 3.36
C ASN A 42 -6.07 -5.73 2.12
N LYS A 43 -5.91 -4.41 2.31
CA LYS A 43 -5.72 -3.46 1.21
C LYS A 43 -4.46 -3.76 0.39
N ILE A 44 -3.33 -4.01 1.04
CA ILE A 44 -2.07 -4.37 0.35
C ILE A 44 -2.24 -5.68 -0.44
N LYS A 45 -2.92 -6.68 0.13
CA LYS A 45 -3.18 -7.96 -0.56
C LYS A 45 -3.94 -7.76 -1.86
N GLU A 46 -4.85 -6.80 -1.91
CA GLU A 46 -5.57 -6.45 -3.14
C GLU A 46 -4.70 -5.67 -4.12
N MET A 47 -3.91 -4.70 -3.65
CA MET A 47 -2.95 -4.00 -4.50
C MET A 47 -1.96 -4.95 -5.19
N ILE A 48 -1.58 -6.05 -4.53
CA ILE A 48 -0.76 -7.12 -5.14
C ILE A 48 -1.54 -7.87 -6.21
N LYS A 49 -2.81 -8.23 -5.96
CA LYS A 49 -3.65 -8.88 -6.97
C LYS A 49 -3.82 -8.03 -8.23
N LEU A 50 -3.78 -6.71 -8.06
CA LEU A 50 -3.83 -5.73 -9.14
C LEU A 50 -2.43 -5.41 -9.74
N ASN A 51 -1.37 -6.13 -9.32
CA ASN A 51 0.02 -5.89 -9.75
C ASN A 51 0.53 -4.46 -9.53
N LEU A 52 0.00 -3.76 -8.53
CA LEU A 52 0.41 -2.38 -8.23
C LEU A 52 1.62 -2.32 -7.30
N VAL A 53 1.72 -3.28 -6.37
CA VAL A 53 2.76 -3.33 -5.34
C VAL A 53 3.28 -4.76 -5.17
N THR A 54 4.53 -4.87 -4.75
CA THR A 54 5.11 -6.11 -4.23
C THR A 54 5.34 -5.99 -2.72
N ILE A 55 5.44 -7.14 -2.05
CA ILE A 55 5.85 -7.19 -0.65
C ILE A 55 7.12 -8.03 -0.52
N LYS A 56 8.02 -7.60 0.35
CA LYS A 56 9.20 -8.36 0.77
C LYS A 56 9.23 -8.42 2.30
N LYS A 57 9.52 -9.59 2.86
CA LYS A 57 9.70 -9.73 4.32
C LYS A 57 11.08 -9.18 4.70
N VAL A 58 11.11 -8.29 5.67
CA VAL A 58 12.34 -7.78 6.28
C VAL A 58 12.59 -8.59 7.54
N ALA A 59 13.65 -9.40 7.53
CA ALA A 59 13.94 -10.34 8.61
C ALA A 59 14.30 -9.63 9.92
N ASP A 60 15.05 -8.52 9.84
CA ASP A 60 15.55 -7.79 11.01
C ASP A 60 14.45 -7.09 11.82
N GLU A 61 13.36 -6.66 11.18
CA GLU A 61 12.29 -5.89 11.83
C GLU A 61 11.01 -6.71 12.08
N HIS A 62 10.99 -7.99 11.70
CA HIS A 62 9.76 -8.79 11.64
C HIS A 62 8.61 -8.07 10.90
N ASP A 63 8.96 -7.23 9.92
CA ASP A 63 8.00 -6.41 9.19
C ASP A 63 7.98 -6.72 7.69
N LEU A 64 7.00 -6.13 7.03
CA LEU A 64 6.74 -6.29 5.60
C LEU A 64 7.03 -4.97 4.90
N LYS A 65 7.98 -4.99 3.97
CA LYS A 65 8.29 -3.87 3.09
C LYS A 65 7.42 -3.96 1.85
N VAL A 66 6.72 -2.87 1.54
CA VAL A 66 5.89 -2.69 0.36
C VAL A 66 6.68 -1.85 -0.64
N THR A 67 6.78 -2.33 -1.88
CA THR A 67 7.46 -1.64 -2.98
C THR A 67 6.46 -1.40 -4.10
N SER A 68 6.35 -0.16 -4.55
CA SER A 68 5.51 0.21 -5.70
C SER A 68 6.13 -0.36 -6.99
N ILE A 69 5.30 -0.99 -7.83
CA ILE A 69 5.69 -1.50 -9.15
C ILE A 69 5.17 -0.54 -10.24
N ALA A 70 3.95 -0.03 -10.03
CA ALA A 70 3.31 0.95 -10.89
C ALA A 70 3.54 2.36 -10.35
N LYS A 71 3.68 3.35 -11.23
CA LYS A 71 3.66 4.76 -10.83
C LYS A 71 2.21 5.19 -10.66
N LEU A 72 1.98 6.17 -9.78
CA LEU A 72 0.65 6.74 -9.59
C LEU A 72 0.05 7.26 -10.91
N SER A 73 0.88 7.75 -11.83
CA SER A 73 0.48 8.16 -13.18
C SER A 73 -0.22 7.05 -13.97
N ASP A 74 0.20 5.81 -13.79
CA ASP A 74 -0.27 4.65 -14.56
C ASP A 74 -1.69 4.23 -14.15
N LEU A 75 -2.17 4.74 -13.00
CA LEU A 75 -3.52 4.48 -12.48
C LEU A 75 -4.57 5.47 -13.00
N PHE A 76 -4.14 6.59 -13.58
CA PHE A 76 -5.02 7.67 -14.06
C PHE A 76 -4.90 7.93 -15.56
N SER A 77 -4.08 7.15 -16.27
CA SER A 77 -3.88 7.19 -17.73
C SER A 77 -4.83 6.28 -18.50
#